data_AF-A0A923VHE6-F1
#
_entry.id   AF-A0A923VHE6-F1
#
_cell.length_a   1.000
_cell.length_b   1.000
_cell.length_c   1.000
_cell.angle_alpha   90.00
_cell.angle_beta   90.00
_cell.angle_gamma   90.00
#
_symmetry.space_group_name_H-M   'P 1'
#
loop_
_entity.id
_entity.type
_entity.pdbx_description
1 polymer ?
#
loop_
_entity_poly.entity_id
_entity_poly.type
_entity_poly.pdbx_seq_one_letter_code
_entity_poly.pdbx_strand_id
1 'polypeptide(L)'
;MTTGEFAQMINGEGWLKGKKCSLTVVKMLNYTHNTEYILPVKPSPNLQSQQSLYLYPSLGLFEGTPVSIGHGTSAPYESFGWPELKWGNLNFKPVSIKGVVEKPKFKNLECTGFILTNHKMTKWGQNRIELNWLVFSYNESKEKPRFFNDFFDKLAGTDILRKQIIAGLTPDQIRESWVPGLEKFKLMRSKYLLY
;
A
#
# COMPACT_ATOMS: atom_id res chain seq x y z
N MET A 1 7.64 -11.59 5.08
CA MET A 1 8.83 -11.75 5.92
C MET A 1 8.62 -10.96 7.19
N THR A 2 9.05 -11.48 8.32
CA THR A 2 9.16 -10.73 9.58
C THR A 2 10.36 -9.77 9.52
N THR A 3 10.42 -8.82 10.45
CA THR A 3 11.58 -7.90 10.57
C THR A 3 12.89 -8.65 10.84
N GLY A 4 12.84 -9.74 11.62
CA GLY A 4 14.01 -10.59 11.91
C GLY A 4 14.54 -11.31 10.67
N GLU A 5 13.65 -11.92 9.86
CA GLU A 5 14.02 -12.55 8.58
C GLU A 5 14.60 -11.52 7.61
N PHE A 6 14.01 -10.32 7.54
CA PHE A 6 14.49 -9.25 6.67
C PHE A 6 15.85 -8.71 7.11
N ALA A 7 16.10 -8.59 8.41
CA ALA A 7 17.41 -8.20 8.95
C ALA A 7 18.50 -9.23 8.62
N GLN A 8 18.18 -10.52 8.70
CA GLN A 8 19.09 -11.58 8.25
C GLN A 8 19.36 -11.51 6.75
N MET A 9 18.33 -11.25 5.95
CA MET A 9 18.46 -11.07 4.50
C MET A 9 19.36 -9.88 4.14
N ILE A 10 19.17 -8.72 4.79
CA ILE A 10 20.03 -7.54 4.62
C ILE A 10 21.51 -7.89 4.88
N ASN A 11 21.78 -8.63 5.96
CA ASN A 11 23.12 -9.07 6.33
C ASN A 11 23.70 -10.09 5.33
N GLY A 12 22.90 -11.07 4.91
CA GLY A 12 23.32 -12.17 4.04
C GLY A 12 23.57 -11.73 2.60
N GLU A 13 22.72 -10.86 2.07
CA GLU A 13 22.84 -10.29 0.73
C GLU A 13 23.83 -9.11 0.66
N GLY A 14 24.44 -8.72 1.80
CA GLY A 14 25.49 -7.70 1.85
C GLY A 14 25.02 -6.28 1.55
N TRP A 15 23.74 -5.96 1.84
CA TRP A 15 23.17 -4.65 1.52
C TRP A 15 23.67 -3.51 2.41
N LEU A 16 24.33 -3.84 3.53
CA LEU A 16 25.06 -2.89 4.35
C LEU A 16 26.47 -2.72 3.74
N LYS A 17 26.71 -1.59 3.07
CA LYS A 17 27.96 -1.21 2.37
C LYS A 17 29.26 -1.74 3.04
N GLY A 18 29.67 -2.96 2.71
CA GLY A 18 30.86 -3.62 3.23
C GLY A 18 30.83 -4.02 4.72
N LYS A 19 29.68 -3.92 5.40
CA LYS A 19 29.53 -4.25 6.82
C LYS A 19 28.65 -5.48 7.00
N LYS A 20 28.97 -6.29 7.99
CA LYS A 20 28.08 -7.34 8.51
C LYS A 20 27.82 -7.06 9.98
N CYS A 21 26.55 -7.11 10.38
CA CYS A 21 26.16 -6.94 11.77
C CYS A 21 26.17 -8.30 12.47
N SER A 22 26.78 -8.40 13.65
CA SER A 22 26.57 -9.54 14.55
C SER A 22 25.12 -9.50 15.05
N LEU A 23 24.27 -10.35 14.46
CA LEU A 23 22.82 -10.32 14.64
C LEU A 23 22.32 -11.63 15.26
N THR A 24 21.59 -11.51 16.36
CA THR A 24 20.80 -12.60 16.94
C THR A 24 19.33 -12.27 16.82
N VAL A 25 18.53 -13.17 16.23
CA VAL A 25 17.08 -13.03 16.15
C VAL A 25 16.45 -14.00 17.14
N VAL A 26 15.69 -13.47 18.11
CA VAL A 26 14.86 -14.27 19.01
C VAL A 26 13.58 -14.64 18.25
N LYS A 27 13.39 -15.92 17.95
CA LYS A 27 12.23 -16.40 17.18
C LYS A 27 10.96 -16.33 18.00
N MET A 28 9.85 -16.01 17.33
CA MET A 28 8.51 -16.17 17.86
C MET A 28 8.18 -17.66 17.97
N LEU A 29 7.42 -18.02 19.00
CA LEU A 29 6.81 -19.35 19.09
C LEU A 29 5.42 -19.30 18.44
N ASN A 30 4.96 -20.44 17.91
CA ASN A 30 3.61 -20.63 17.36
C ASN A 30 3.22 -19.64 16.23
N TYR A 31 4.21 -19.17 15.47
CA TYR A 31 4.00 -18.30 14.31
C TYR A 31 4.43 -19.01 13.02
N THR A 32 3.63 -18.86 11.98
CA THR A 32 3.95 -19.23 10.60
C THR A 32 3.61 -18.06 9.69
N HIS A 33 4.10 -18.07 8.44
CA HIS A 33 3.65 -17.09 7.44
C HIS A 33 2.16 -17.17 7.12
N ASN A 34 1.47 -18.23 7.56
CA ASN A 34 0.02 -18.39 7.44
C ASN A 34 -0.75 -17.85 8.66
N THR A 35 -0.10 -17.56 9.78
CA THR A 35 -0.78 -17.03 10.97
C THR A 35 -1.36 -15.64 10.68
N GLU A 36 -2.66 -15.47 10.93
CA GLU A 36 -3.30 -14.15 10.96
C GLU A 36 -3.06 -13.51 12.33
N TYR A 37 -2.18 -12.51 12.36
CA TYR A 37 -1.85 -11.78 13.59
C TYR A 37 -2.61 -10.46 13.63
N ILE A 38 -3.38 -10.26 14.71
CA ILE A 38 -4.10 -9.02 14.98
C ILE A 38 -3.21 -8.13 15.83
N LEU A 39 -2.91 -6.91 15.34
CA LEU A 39 -2.08 -5.98 16.10
C LEU A 39 -2.83 -5.50 17.36
N PRO A 40 -2.30 -5.71 18.57
CA PRO A 40 -2.95 -5.25 19.80
C PRO A 40 -2.83 -3.73 19.96
N VAL A 41 -1.87 -3.11 19.27
CA VAL A 41 -1.61 -1.67 19.29
C VAL A 41 -1.54 -1.18 17.86
N LYS A 42 -2.21 -0.06 17.60
CA LYS A 42 -2.22 0.60 16.29
C LYS A 42 -0.80 1.06 15.94
N PRO A 43 -0.25 0.66 14.77
CA PRO A 43 1.13 0.97 14.43
C PRO A 43 1.32 2.42 13.96
N SER A 44 0.23 3.12 13.61
CA SER A 44 0.26 4.50 13.14
C SER A 44 -1.08 5.20 13.44
N PRO A 45 -1.09 6.53 13.68
CA PRO A 45 -2.31 7.32 13.78
C PRO A 45 -3.27 7.19 12.59
N ASN A 46 -2.79 6.81 11.39
CA ASN A 46 -3.64 6.59 10.21
C ASN A 46 -3.91 5.10 9.90
N LEU A 47 -3.34 4.16 10.68
CA LEU A 47 -3.61 2.72 10.55
C LEU A 47 -4.39 2.25 11.76
N GLN A 48 -5.70 2.42 11.68
CA GLN A 48 -6.61 2.37 12.82
C GLN A 48 -7.36 1.04 12.96
N SER A 49 -7.31 0.17 11.97
CA SER A 49 -8.01 -1.13 11.96
C SER A 49 -7.19 -2.22 11.26
N GLN A 50 -7.55 -3.49 11.46
CA GLN A 50 -6.96 -4.60 10.70
C GLN A 50 -7.20 -4.44 9.19
N GLN A 51 -8.38 -3.94 8.80
CA GLN A 51 -8.71 -3.69 7.39
C GLN A 51 -7.75 -2.66 6.77
N SER A 52 -7.47 -1.56 7.48
CA SER A 52 -6.54 -0.52 7.00
C SER A 52 -5.13 -1.07 6.75
N LEU A 53 -4.68 -2.04 7.55
CA LEU A 53 -3.38 -2.70 7.35
C LEU A 53 -3.36 -3.54 6.09
N TYR A 54 -4.43 -4.26 5.81
CA TYR A 54 -4.55 -5.03 4.57
C TYR A 54 -4.65 -4.12 3.35
N LEU A 55 -5.40 -3.02 3.46
CA LEU A 55 -5.60 -2.03 2.39
C LEU A 55 -4.36 -1.17 2.10
N TYR A 56 -3.49 -0.98 3.08
CA TYR A 56 -2.32 -0.09 3.01
C TYR A 56 -1.42 -0.31 1.78
N PRO A 57 -1.00 -1.54 1.40
CA PRO A 57 -0.14 -1.75 0.24
C PRO A 57 -0.76 -1.32 -1.09
N SER A 58 -2.10 -1.33 -1.19
CA SER A 58 -2.82 -0.87 -2.38
C SER A 58 -3.06 0.63 -2.32
N LEU A 59 -3.60 1.13 -1.20
CA LEU A 59 -4.00 2.53 -1.09
C LEU A 59 -2.81 3.48 -0.90
N GLY A 60 -1.69 3.01 -0.33
CA GLY A 60 -0.48 3.83 -0.16
C GLY A 60 0.06 4.40 -1.46
N LEU A 61 -0.14 3.71 -2.59
CA LEU A 61 0.24 4.22 -3.92
C LEU A 61 -0.48 5.53 -4.28
N PHE A 62 -1.70 5.75 -3.78
CA PHE A 62 -2.43 6.99 -4.03
C PHE A 62 -1.81 8.19 -3.34
N GLU A 63 -0.90 8.04 -2.37
CA GLU A 63 -0.16 9.18 -1.81
C GLU A 63 0.57 9.96 -2.91
N GLY A 64 1.05 9.26 -3.96
CA GLY A 64 1.64 9.83 -5.17
C GLY A 64 0.66 10.37 -6.22
N THR A 65 -0.63 10.52 -5.90
CA THR A 65 -1.70 10.92 -6.84
C THR A 65 -2.59 12.04 -6.27
N PRO A 66 -3.50 12.67 -7.02
CA PRO A 66 -4.46 13.60 -6.42
C PRO A 66 -5.55 12.92 -5.58
N VAL A 67 -5.67 11.59 -5.56
CA VAL A 67 -6.77 10.88 -4.86
C VAL A 67 -6.58 10.91 -3.34
N SER A 68 -7.66 11.20 -2.60
CA SER A 68 -7.70 11.05 -1.14
C SER A 68 -7.92 9.60 -0.77
N ILE A 69 -7.25 9.14 0.29
CA ILE A 69 -7.34 7.77 0.85
C ILE A 69 -8.02 7.75 2.23
N GLY A 70 -8.93 8.68 2.46
CA GLY A 70 -9.65 8.82 3.73
C GLY A 70 -8.84 9.47 4.86
N HIS A 71 -7.63 9.99 4.59
CA HIS A 71 -6.94 10.85 5.56
C HIS A 71 -7.82 12.04 5.95
N GLY A 72 -7.90 12.35 7.24
CA GLY A 72 -8.79 13.40 7.76
C GLY A 72 -10.24 12.96 7.95
N THR A 73 -10.50 11.65 7.94
CA THR A 73 -11.82 11.05 8.25
C THR A 73 -11.69 10.08 9.42
N SER A 74 -12.81 9.45 9.83
CA SER A 74 -12.81 8.40 10.86
C SER A 74 -12.18 7.07 10.42
N ALA A 75 -12.02 6.84 9.10
CA ALA A 75 -11.54 5.58 8.54
C ALA A 75 -10.45 5.81 7.46
N PRO A 76 -9.26 6.34 7.84
CA PRO A 76 -8.13 6.44 6.92
C PRO A 76 -7.69 5.07 6.41
N TYR A 77 -7.22 5.02 5.16
CA TYR A 77 -6.85 3.78 4.48
C TYR A 77 -8.00 2.77 4.32
N GLU A 78 -9.25 3.22 4.39
CA GLU A 78 -10.44 2.39 4.14
C GLU A 78 -11.41 3.01 3.14
N SER A 79 -10.96 4.01 2.40
CA SER A 79 -11.72 4.62 1.32
C SER A 79 -10.78 5.28 0.32
N PHE A 80 -11.28 5.56 -0.87
CA PHE A 80 -10.62 6.49 -1.78
C PHE A 80 -11.64 7.35 -2.54
N GLY A 81 -11.26 8.58 -2.91
CA GLY A 81 -12.14 9.51 -3.61
C GLY A 81 -11.54 10.89 -3.84
N TRP A 82 -12.25 11.72 -4.59
CA TRP A 82 -11.87 13.11 -4.89
C TRP A 82 -13.11 13.95 -5.24
N PRO A 83 -13.04 15.30 -5.21
CA PRO A 83 -14.20 16.17 -5.41
C PRO A 83 -14.86 16.04 -6.79
N GLU A 84 -14.08 15.82 -7.85
CA GLU A 84 -14.61 15.76 -9.22
C GLU A 84 -15.19 14.38 -9.62
N LEU A 85 -15.09 13.37 -8.75
CA LEU A 85 -15.64 12.05 -9.03
C LEU A 85 -17.17 12.10 -9.01
N LYS A 86 -17.82 11.69 -10.10
CA LYS A 86 -19.27 11.86 -10.27
C LYS A 86 -20.11 10.82 -9.52
N TRP A 87 -19.52 9.67 -9.17
CA TRP A 87 -20.26 8.55 -8.62
C TRP A 87 -19.39 7.71 -7.69
N GLY A 88 -20.05 7.09 -6.72
CA GLY A 88 -19.43 6.32 -5.65
C GLY A 88 -20.46 5.98 -4.60
N ASN A 89 -20.10 5.11 -3.66
CA ASN A 89 -20.97 4.69 -2.55
C ASN A 89 -20.61 5.36 -1.21
N LEU A 90 -19.72 6.36 -1.25
CA LEU A 90 -19.29 7.13 -0.10
C LEU A 90 -19.18 8.61 -0.47
N ASN A 91 -19.73 9.48 0.37
CA ASN A 91 -19.37 10.90 0.40
C ASN A 91 -18.64 11.18 1.71
N PHE A 92 -17.53 11.90 1.64
CA PHE A 92 -16.73 12.21 2.81
C PHE A 92 -16.01 13.54 2.65
N LYS A 93 -15.73 14.19 3.77
CA LYS A 93 -15.05 15.48 3.83
C LYS A 93 -13.82 15.38 4.72
N PRO A 94 -12.61 15.37 4.14
CA PRO A 94 -11.38 15.38 4.91
C PRO A 94 -11.25 16.63 5.78
N VAL A 95 -10.97 16.47 7.07
CA VAL A 95 -10.69 17.57 8.00
C VAL A 95 -9.31 17.42 8.63
N SER A 96 -8.76 18.53 9.13
CA SER A 96 -7.49 18.50 9.86
C SER A 96 -7.69 17.84 11.22
N ILE A 97 -6.88 16.82 11.52
CA ILE A 97 -6.86 16.13 12.80
C ILE A 97 -5.46 16.30 13.40
N LYS A 98 -5.35 17.10 14.46
CA LYS A 98 -4.08 17.44 15.11
C LYS A 98 -3.36 16.17 15.59
N GLY A 99 -2.07 16.04 15.27
CA GLY A 99 -1.26 14.87 15.64
C GLY A 99 -1.53 13.61 14.81
N VAL A 100 -2.43 13.66 13.82
CA VAL A 100 -2.76 12.53 12.93
C VAL A 100 -2.49 12.91 11.47
N VAL A 101 -3.18 13.95 10.99
CA VAL A 101 -3.00 14.51 9.65
C VAL A 101 -3.55 15.94 9.60
N GLU A 102 -2.65 16.91 9.48
CA GLU A 102 -3.03 18.34 9.55
C GLU A 102 -3.36 18.94 8.17
N LYS A 103 -2.81 18.33 7.11
CA LYS A 103 -2.98 18.74 5.72
C LYS A 103 -3.47 17.57 4.87
N PRO A 104 -4.65 16.99 5.15
CA PRO A 104 -5.19 15.94 4.30
C PRO A 104 -5.49 16.50 2.90
N LYS A 105 -5.45 15.63 1.90
CA LYS A 105 -5.89 15.98 0.54
C LYS A 105 -7.34 16.43 0.57
N PHE A 106 -7.64 17.47 -0.20
CA PHE A 106 -8.98 18.05 -0.30
C PHE A 106 -9.58 18.47 1.05
N LYS A 107 -8.74 18.96 1.97
CA LYS A 107 -9.17 19.50 3.27
C LYS A 107 -10.37 20.45 3.08
N ASN A 108 -11.45 20.17 3.79
CA ASN A 108 -12.72 20.90 3.80
C ASN A 108 -13.49 20.90 2.46
N LEU A 109 -13.15 20.05 1.50
CA LEU A 109 -13.92 19.83 0.29
C LEU A 109 -14.67 18.49 0.36
N GLU A 110 -15.89 18.47 -0.17
CA GLU A 110 -16.65 17.23 -0.32
C GLU A 110 -15.96 16.34 -1.38
N CYS A 111 -15.78 15.07 -1.05
CA CYS A 111 -15.26 14.05 -1.95
C CYS A 111 -16.33 12.97 -2.12
N THR A 112 -16.56 12.56 -3.37
CA THR A 112 -17.27 11.32 -3.67
C THR A 112 -16.23 10.23 -3.91
N GLY A 113 -16.56 9.00 -3.51
CA GLY A 113 -15.62 7.88 -3.58
C GLY A 113 -16.21 6.55 -3.18
N PHE A 114 -15.32 5.63 -2.85
CA PHE A 114 -15.66 4.26 -2.53
C PHE A 114 -15.20 3.90 -1.12
N ILE A 115 -16.11 3.30 -0.34
CA ILE A 115 -15.79 2.72 0.97
C ILE A 115 -15.27 1.29 0.82
N LEU A 116 -14.23 0.95 1.58
CA LEU A 116 -13.50 -0.33 1.54
C LEU A 116 -13.40 -1.01 2.92
N THR A 117 -14.07 -0.49 3.95
CA THR A 117 -14.04 -1.00 5.34
C THR A 117 -14.37 -2.49 5.48
N ASN A 118 -15.20 -3.04 4.61
CA ASN A 118 -15.56 -4.48 4.60
C ASN A 118 -15.10 -5.18 3.31
N HIS A 119 -14.03 -4.68 2.69
CA HIS A 119 -13.52 -5.28 1.45
C HIS A 119 -12.91 -6.66 1.71
N LYS A 120 -12.96 -7.56 0.71
CA LYS A 120 -12.38 -8.91 0.78
C LYS A 120 -10.84 -8.95 0.88
N MET A 121 -10.18 -7.81 1.04
CA MET A 121 -8.72 -7.75 1.23
C MET A 121 -8.42 -8.10 2.67
N THR A 122 -8.08 -9.37 2.89
CA THR A 122 -7.72 -9.93 4.19
C THR A 122 -6.57 -10.91 4.01
N LYS A 123 -6.05 -11.47 5.10
CA LYS A 123 -5.02 -12.52 5.06
C LYS A 123 -5.42 -13.71 4.17
N TRP A 124 -6.68 -14.12 4.25
CA TRP A 124 -7.25 -15.29 3.58
C TRP A 124 -8.09 -14.95 2.35
N GLY A 125 -8.41 -13.68 2.16
CA GLY A 125 -9.12 -13.18 0.99
C GLY A 125 -8.13 -12.76 -0.09
N GLN A 126 -8.36 -11.59 -0.66
CA GLN A 126 -7.47 -11.04 -1.68
C GLN A 126 -6.19 -10.51 -1.04
N ASN A 127 -5.10 -11.27 -1.15
CA ASN A 127 -3.79 -10.89 -0.61
C ASN A 127 -2.82 -10.46 -1.72
N ARG A 128 -3.15 -9.37 -2.41
CA ARG A 128 -2.35 -8.76 -3.48
C ARG A 128 -2.63 -7.26 -3.57
N ILE A 129 -1.71 -6.51 -4.18
CA ILE A 129 -1.94 -5.10 -4.54
C ILE A 129 -3.12 -5.02 -5.52
N GLU A 130 -4.12 -4.23 -5.16
CA GLU A 130 -5.31 -3.99 -5.98
C GLU A 130 -5.12 -2.80 -6.91
N LEU A 131 -4.69 -3.09 -8.13
CA LEU A 131 -4.42 -2.10 -9.17
C LEU A 131 -5.70 -1.59 -9.86
N ASN A 132 -6.83 -2.29 -9.74
CA ASN A 132 -8.08 -1.86 -10.37
C ASN A 132 -8.48 -0.45 -9.90
N TRP A 133 -8.33 -0.15 -8.60
CA TRP A 133 -8.66 1.17 -8.07
C TRP A 133 -7.76 2.27 -8.63
N LEU A 134 -6.46 1.99 -8.76
CA LEU A 134 -5.48 2.96 -9.26
C LEU A 134 -5.69 3.23 -10.75
N VAL A 135 -5.86 2.18 -11.56
CA VAL A 135 -6.16 2.28 -12.99
C VAL A 135 -7.50 2.98 -13.21
N PHE A 136 -8.53 2.62 -12.46
CA PHE A 136 -9.83 3.30 -12.47
C PHE A 136 -9.66 4.80 -12.22
N SER A 137 -8.95 5.17 -11.15
CA SER A 137 -8.78 6.57 -10.77
C SER A 137 -7.99 7.37 -11.80
N TYR A 138 -6.96 6.77 -12.41
CA TYR A 138 -6.24 7.37 -13.53
C TYR A 138 -7.16 7.57 -14.75
N ASN A 139 -8.02 6.59 -15.03
CA ASN A 139 -8.94 6.63 -16.16
C ASN A 139 -10.01 7.72 -16.01
N GLU A 140 -10.59 7.85 -14.81
CA GLU A 140 -11.59 8.87 -14.47
C GLU A 140 -10.99 10.27 -14.25
N SER A 141 -9.66 10.39 -14.11
CA SER A 141 -9.02 11.69 -13.91
C SER A 141 -9.06 12.54 -15.18
N LYS A 142 -9.50 13.80 -15.02
CA LYS A 142 -9.48 14.82 -16.08
C LYS A 142 -8.06 15.30 -16.41
N GLU A 143 -7.16 15.28 -15.43
CA GLU A 143 -5.80 15.84 -15.52
C GLU A 143 -4.75 14.71 -15.58
N LYS A 144 -4.87 13.82 -16.58
CA LYS A 144 -3.95 12.68 -16.76
C LYS A 144 -2.45 13.05 -16.70
N PRO A 145 -1.99 14.16 -17.30
CA PRO A 145 -0.57 14.53 -17.24
C PRO A 145 -0.05 14.81 -15.82
N ARG A 146 -0.94 15.16 -14.88
CA ARG A 146 -0.61 15.51 -13.49
C ARG A 146 -1.09 14.47 -12.48
N PHE A 147 -1.63 13.34 -12.95
CA PHE A 147 -2.19 12.33 -12.06
C PHE A 147 -1.14 11.68 -11.16
N PHE A 148 0.08 11.50 -11.66
CA PHE A 148 1.20 10.97 -10.88
C PHE A 148 2.19 12.09 -10.56
N ASN A 149 2.53 12.26 -9.29
CA ASN A 149 3.57 13.18 -8.85
C ASN A 149 4.93 12.46 -8.68
N ASP A 150 5.99 13.22 -8.40
CA ASP A 150 7.37 12.71 -8.27
C ASP A 150 7.56 11.69 -7.14
N PHE A 151 6.61 11.60 -6.21
CA PHE A 151 6.64 10.63 -5.12
C PHE A 151 6.09 9.26 -5.54
N PHE A 152 5.26 9.18 -6.59
CA PHE A 152 4.67 7.93 -7.03
C PHE A 152 5.71 6.87 -7.42
N ASP A 153 6.70 7.24 -8.25
CA ASP A 153 7.74 6.31 -8.70
C ASP A 153 8.62 5.83 -7.52
N LYS A 154 8.74 6.65 -6.46
CA LYS A 154 9.44 6.26 -5.22
C LYS A 154 8.64 5.24 -4.41
N LEU A 155 7.31 5.41 -4.32
CA LEU A 155 6.41 4.45 -3.68
C LEU A 155 6.35 3.12 -4.44
N ALA A 156 6.28 3.18 -5.77
CA ALA A 156 6.25 2.01 -6.64
C ALA A 156 7.63 1.32 -6.76
N GLY A 157 8.71 2.00 -6.38
CA GLY A 157 10.09 1.51 -6.46
C GLY A 157 10.72 1.59 -7.85
N THR A 158 9.98 2.08 -8.85
CA THR A 158 10.40 2.24 -10.26
C THR A 158 9.37 3.09 -11.01
N ASP A 159 9.74 3.58 -12.20
CA ASP A 159 8.82 4.29 -13.11
C ASP A 159 7.95 3.37 -13.97
N ILE A 160 8.21 2.05 -13.94
CA ILE A 160 7.55 1.06 -14.79
C ILE A 160 6.04 1.05 -14.58
N LEU A 161 5.57 1.00 -13.32
CA LEU A 161 4.13 0.94 -13.02
C LEU A 161 3.38 2.15 -13.60
N ARG A 162 3.92 3.36 -13.40
CA ARG A 162 3.34 4.59 -13.94
C ARG A 162 3.27 4.54 -15.46
N LYS A 163 4.37 4.18 -16.11
CA LYS A 163 4.44 4.08 -17.58
C LYS A 163 3.46 3.05 -18.12
N GLN A 164 3.30 1.90 -17.47
CA GLN A 164 2.35 0.86 -17.87
C GLN A 164 0.89 1.33 -17.76
N ILE A 165 0.53 2.04 -16.68
CA ILE A 165 -0.82 2.60 -16.54
C ILE A 165 -1.09 3.66 -17.62
N ILE A 166 -0.13 4.56 -17.88
CA ILE A 166 -0.26 5.56 -18.95
C ILE A 166 -0.38 4.91 -20.33
N ALA A 167 0.33 3.81 -20.57
CA ALA A 167 0.24 3.02 -21.80
C ALA A 167 -1.04 2.18 -21.90
N GLY A 168 -1.92 2.22 -20.91
CA GLY A 168 -3.22 1.54 -20.94
C GLY A 168 -3.18 0.05 -20.68
N LEU A 169 -2.11 -0.47 -20.06
CA LEU A 169 -2.06 -1.88 -19.69
C LEU A 169 -3.11 -2.20 -18.62
N THR A 170 -3.68 -3.40 -18.72
CA THR A 170 -4.62 -3.89 -17.71
C THR A 170 -3.89 -4.25 -16.41
N PRO A 171 -4.58 -4.22 -15.26
CA PRO A 171 -4.06 -4.72 -13.99
C PRO A 171 -3.41 -6.11 -14.07
N ASP A 172 -3.93 -7.00 -14.89
CA ASP A 172 -3.41 -8.36 -15.03
C ASP A 172 -2.13 -8.40 -15.87
N GLN A 173 -2.04 -7.62 -16.95
CA GLN A 173 -0.80 -7.46 -17.71
C GLN A 173 0.32 -6.86 -16.85
N ILE A 174 -0.01 -5.86 -16.03
CA ILE A 174 0.94 -5.25 -15.08
C ILE A 174 1.44 -6.30 -14.08
N ARG A 175 0.53 -7.07 -13.46
CA ARG A 175 0.90 -8.12 -12.50
C ARG A 175 1.75 -9.21 -13.13
N GLU A 176 1.44 -9.62 -14.36
CA GLU A 176 2.21 -10.61 -15.10
C GLU A 176 3.66 -10.14 -15.28
N SER A 177 3.87 -8.85 -15.58
CA SER A 177 5.21 -8.27 -15.71
C SER A 177 6.04 -8.34 -14.42
N TRP A 178 5.41 -8.49 -13.25
CA TRP A 178 6.09 -8.58 -11.95
C TRP A 178 6.50 -10.01 -11.59
N VAL A 179 5.89 -11.03 -12.21
CA VAL A 179 6.09 -12.46 -11.86
C VAL A 179 7.57 -12.85 -11.84
N PRO A 180 8.41 -12.51 -12.84
CA PRO A 180 9.83 -12.88 -12.80
C PRO A 180 10.58 -12.28 -11.60
N GLY A 181 10.28 -11.02 -11.24
CA GLY A 181 10.87 -10.35 -10.08
C GLY A 181 10.40 -10.97 -8.76
N LEU A 182 9.12 -11.34 -8.67
CA LEU A 182 8.54 -12.01 -7.51
C LEU A 182 9.15 -13.40 -7.30
N GLU A 183 9.32 -14.19 -8.35
CA GLU A 183 9.95 -15.52 -8.26
C GLU A 183 11.43 -15.42 -7.84
N LYS A 184 12.17 -14.46 -8.41
CA LYS A 184 13.54 -14.18 -7.98
C LYS A 184 13.61 -13.80 -6.50
N PHE A 185 12.69 -12.96 -6.03
CA PHE A 185 12.63 -12.56 -4.63
C PHE A 185 12.22 -13.71 -3.71
N LYS A 186 11.26 -14.56 -4.11
CA LYS A 186 10.86 -15.77 -3.36
C LYS A 186 12.03 -16.74 -3.19
N LEU A 187 12.81 -16.97 -4.24
CA LEU A 187 14.00 -17.80 -4.18
C LEU A 187 15.05 -17.21 -3.25
N MET A 188 15.35 -15.91 -3.40
CA MET A 188 16.33 -15.21 -2.56
C MET A 188 15.95 -15.24 -1.08
N ARG A 189 14.70 -14.89 -0.75
CA ARG A 189 14.24 -14.79 0.65
C ARG A 189 14.16 -16.13 1.36
N SER A 190 14.00 -17.23 0.63
CA SER A 190 13.85 -18.58 1.21
C SER A 190 15.01 -18.98 2.13
N LYS A 191 16.21 -18.47 1.85
CA LYS A 191 17.43 -18.67 2.64
C LYS A 191 17.36 -18.07 4.04
N TYR A 192 16.44 -17.14 4.28
CA TYR A 192 16.36 -16.30 5.48
C TYR A 192 15.05 -16.47 6.25
N LEU A 193 14.16 -17.37 5.82
CA LEU A 193 12.90 -17.59 6.50
C LEU A 193 13.14 -18.34 7.83
N LEU A 194 12.43 -17.91 8.87
CA LEU A 194 12.47 -18.50 10.20
C LEU A 194 11.21 -19.33 10.51
N TYR A 195 10.17 -19.18 9.69
CA TYR A 195 8.82 -19.76 9.85
C TYR A 195 8.22 -20.20 8.51
#